data_AF-S4NHX0-F1
#
_entry.id   AF-S4NHX0-F1
#
_cell.length_a   1.000
_cell.length_b   1.000
_cell.length_c   1.000
_cell.angle_alpha   90.00
_cell.angle_beta   90.00
_cell.angle_gamma   90.00
#
_symmetry.space_group_name_H-M   'P 1'
#
loop_
_entity.id
_entity.type
_entity.pdbx_description
1 polymer ?
#
loop_
_entity_poly.entity_id
_entity_poly.type
_entity_poly.pdbx_seq_one_letter_code
_entity_poly.pdbx_strand_id
1 'polypeptide(L)'
;RHDVRATSVRAPPHVSALDTLQVDDPVVANFLIDNLALERVLLVPDHDSAVRLADTAERVPRNCNKIVTLDCSEYHPAPSYRSYGGRAQPARLLHLDTNEYKRQLRMEIEELETHLRQHDLKMQTIEAEKLRVRQTERSVLQELKAMGAALLKRQAEEALAVAALEKLQAPQQAVLHDELNASKQRVQELNEKISQLLVTKKKYKRELEEYEAKMRDLKVQVD
;
A
#
# COMPACT_ATOMS: atom_id res chain seq x y z
N ARG A 1 64.56 -5.26 9.86
CA ARG A 1 63.61 -4.65 10.82
C ARG A 1 64.34 -3.54 11.56
N HIS A 2 63.71 -2.38 11.74
CA HIS A 2 64.27 -1.24 12.49
C HIS A 2 64.45 -1.59 13.98
N ASP A 3 65.51 -1.07 14.60
CA ASP A 3 65.72 -1.18 16.04
C ASP A 3 64.89 -0.12 16.76
N VAL A 4 63.86 -0.57 17.47
CA VAL A 4 62.89 0.27 18.20
C VAL A 4 63.18 0.33 19.70
N ARG A 5 64.28 -0.22 20.19
CA ARG A 5 64.55 -0.28 21.65
C ARG A 5 64.52 1.09 22.32
N ALA A 6 64.96 2.14 21.62
CA ALA A 6 65.01 3.51 22.09
C ALA A 6 63.66 4.26 21.98
N THR A 7 62.81 3.86 21.03
CA THR A 7 61.54 4.53 20.71
C THR A 7 60.31 3.79 21.21
N SER A 8 60.44 2.53 21.61
CA SER A 8 59.34 1.72 22.12
C SER A 8 58.86 2.23 23.48
N VAL A 9 57.55 2.20 23.68
CA VAL A 9 56.92 2.38 24.98
C VAL A 9 57.19 1.16 25.86
N ARG A 10 57.43 1.39 27.16
CA ARG A 10 57.64 0.33 28.15
C ARG A 10 56.95 0.73 29.46
N ALA A 11 56.00 -0.09 29.91
CA ALA A 11 55.29 0.13 31.17
C ALA A 11 54.83 -1.21 31.77
N PRO A 12 55.73 -2.00 32.41
CA PRO A 12 55.35 -3.27 33.01
C PRO A 12 54.17 -3.11 33.98
N PRO A 13 53.17 -4.01 33.97
CA PRO A 13 53.11 -5.27 33.23
C PRO A 13 52.61 -5.15 31.77
N HIS A 14 52.33 -3.94 31.30
CA HIS A 14 51.78 -3.68 29.97
C HIS A 14 52.87 -3.69 28.89
N VAL A 15 52.45 -4.07 27.68
CA VAL A 15 53.34 -4.28 26.52
C VAL A 15 52.98 -3.32 25.40
N SER A 16 53.96 -3.04 24.51
CA SER A 16 53.69 -2.27 23.30
C SER A 16 52.88 -3.11 22.31
N ALA A 17 52.07 -2.47 21.47
CA ALA A 17 51.31 -3.15 20.44
C ALA A 17 52.24 -3.91 19.47
N LEU A 18 53.37 -3.30 19.10
CA LEU A 18 54.34 -3.93 18.22
C LEU A 18 54.97 -5.21 18.82
N ASP A 19 55.20 -5.25 20.13
CA ASP A 19 55.77 -6.44 20.80
C ASP A 19 54.80 -7.62 20.83
N THR A 20 53.49 -7.37 20.72
CA THR A 20 52.47 -8.43 20.64
C THR A 20 52.28 -9.01 19.24
N LEU A 21 52.82 -8.36 18.21
CA LEU A 21 52.67 -8.79 16.82
C LEU A 21 53.86 -9.64 16.37
N GLN A 22 53.57 -10.84 15.86
CA GLN A 22 54.53 -11.61 15.09
C GLN A 22 54.46 -11.16 13.63
N VAL A 23 55.53 -10.50 13.16
CA VAL A 23 55.63 -9.99 11.78
C VAL A 23 56.88 -10.57 11.14
N ASP A 24 56.67 -11.51 10.20
CA ASP A 24 57.77 -12.22 9.53
C ASP A 24 58.45 -11.34 8.47
N ASP A 25 57.69 -10.52 7.74
CA ASP A 25 58.22 -9.64 6.70
C ASP A 25 58.82 -8.36 7.31
N PRO A 26 60.14 -8.13 7.15
CA PRO A 26 60.80 -6.94 7.69
C PRO A 26 60.33 -5.63 7.06
N VAL A 27 59.85 -5.63 5.80
CA VAL A 27 59.31 -4.44 5.13
C VAL A 27 57.99 -4.03 5.77
N VAL A 28 57.11 -4.99 6.03
CA VAL A 28 55.85 -4.77 6.74
C VAL A 28 56.13 -4.29 8.17
N ALA A 29 57.06 -4.93 8.89
CA ALA A 29 57.43 -4.52 10.23
C ALA A 29 57.94 -3.07 10.27
N ASN A 30 58.77 -2.67 9.30
CA ASN A 30 59.24 -1.29 9.17
C ASN A 30 58.10 -0.32 8.85
N PHE A 31 57.17 -0.70 7.96
CA PHE A 31 56.00 0.12 7.63
C PHE A 31 55.15 0.41 8.88
N LEU A 32 54.90 -0.60 9.71
CA LEU A 32 54.15 -0.46 10.97
C LEU A 32 54.83 0.47 11.97
N ILE A 33 56.17 0.49 11.99
CA ILE A 33 56.96 1.38 12.84
C ILE A 33 56.89 2.81 12.29
N ASP A 34 57.22 3.00 11.02
CA ASP A 34 57.41 4.33 10.47
C ASP A 34 56.10 5.09 10.25
N ASN A 35 55.01 4.39 9.88
CA ASN A 35 53.72 5.02 9.54
C ASN A 35 52.71 5.00 10.67
N LEU A 36 52.72 3.93 11.49
CA LEU A 36 51.74 3.75 12.55
C LEU A 36 52.34 3.92 13.96
N ALA A 37 53.67 3.98 14.08
CA ALA A 37 54.38 4.08 15.34
C ALA A 37 53.88 3.06 16.38
N LEU A 38 53.63 1.80 15.95
CA LEU A 38 53.05 0.77 16.81
C LEU A 38 53.92 0.45 18.03
N GLU A 39 55.22 0.73 17.98
CA GLU A 39 56.12 0.62 19.13
C GLU A 39 55.79 1.64 20.23
N ARG A 40 55.07 2.71 19.93
CA ARG A 40 54.67 3.77 20.87
C ARG A 40 53.26 3.62 21.41
N VAL A 41 52.53 2.61 20.93
CA VAL A 41 51.17 2.29 21.37
C VAL A 41 51.23 1.28 22.52
N LEU A 42 50.64 1.59 23.66
CA LEU A 42 50.59 0.71 24.83
C LEU A 42 49.25 -0.04 24.90
N LEU A 43 49.30 -1.34 25.17
CA LEU A 43 48.10 -2.17 25.35
C LEU A 43 47.80 -2.38 26.82
N VAL A 44 46.58 -2.03 27.23
CA VAL A 44 46.14 -2.05 28.64
C VAL A 44 44.80 -2.81 28.73
N PRO A 45 44.54 -3.60 29.78
CA PRO A 45 43.31 -4.41 29.83
C PRO A 45 42.04 -3.57 30.01
N ASP A 46 42.09 -2.53 30.83
CA ASP A 46 40.91 -1.82 31.33
C ASP A 46 41.04 -0.29 31.28
N HIS A 47 39.88 0.37 31.34
CA HIS A 47 39.73 1.82 31.35
C HIS A 47 40.53 2.50 32.47
N ASP A 48 40.42 2.01 33.70
CA ASP A 48 41.00 2.68 34.87
C ASP A 48 42.53 2.70 34.77
N SER A 49 43.11 1.60 34.31
CA SER A 49 44.54 1.50 34.04
C SER A 49 44.99 2.48 32.95
N ALA A 50 44.20 2.65 31.89
CA ALA A 50 44.53 3.58 30.81
C ALA A 50 44.48 5.04 31.28
N VAL A 51 43.45 5.43 32.04
CA VAL A 51 43.34 6.78 32.62
C VAL A 51 44.49 7.08 33.56
N ARG A 52 44.82 6.15 34.49
CA ARG A 52 45.93 6.34 35.44
C ARG A 52 47.27 6.62 34.76
N LEU A 53 47.50 6.01 33.60
CA LEU A 53 48.74 6.15 32.82
C LEU A 53 48.71 7.35 31.86
N ALA A 54 47.54 7.86 31.49
CA ALA A 54 47.40 8.89 30.46
C ALA A 54 47.11 10.31 30.99
N ASP A 55 46.49 10.44 32.17
CA ASP A 55 45.94 11.72 32.67
C ASP A 55 47.00 12.75 33.08
N THR A 56 48.08 12.31 33.75
CA THR A 56 49.12 13.22 34.26
C THR A 56 50.44 13.00 33.52
N ALA A 57 51.08 14.07 33.05
CA ALA A 57 52.33 14.01 32.28
C ALA A 57 53.46 13.23 32.98
N GLU A 58 53.54 13.30 34.31
CA GLU A 58 54.53 12.56 35.12
C GLU A 58 54.32 11.04 35.11
N ARG A 59 53.08 10.58 34.87
CA ARG A 59 52.69 9.16 34.86
C ARG A 59 52.74 8.55 33.47
N VAL A 60 52.81 9.37 32.43
CA VAL A 60 52.86 8.91 31.04
C VAL A 60 54.14 8.12 30.81
N PRO A 61 54.06 6.85 30.39
CA PRO A 61 55.25 6.07 30.07
C PRO A 61 56.06 6.73 28.96
N ARG A 62 57.38 6.61 29.04
CA ARG A 62 58.28 7.18 28.03
C ARG A 62 57.92 6.66 26.64
N ASN A 63 57.89 7.56 25.67
CA ASN A 63 57.54 7.32 24.27
C ASN A 63 56.08 6.91 24.01
N CYS A 64 55.20 6.89 25.03
CA CYS A 64 53.79 6.56 24.84
C CYS A 64 53.06 7.67 24.07
N ASN A 65 52.53 7.35 22.89
CA ASN A 65 51.72 8.30 22.11
C ASN A 65 50.21 7.98 22.15
N LYS A 66 49.87 6.74 22.47
CA LYS A 66 48.50 6.22 22.50
C LYS A 66 48.44 5.00 23.43
N ILE A 67 47.36 4.88 24.17
CA ILE A 67 47.00 3.69 24.94
C ILE A 67 45.71 3.13 24.36
N VAL A 68 45.64 1.82 24.13
CA VAL A 68 44.46 1.13 23.63
C VAL A 68 44.05 0.04 24.61
N THR A 69 42.76 0.01 24.93
CA THR A 69 42.17 -0.96 25.85
C THR A 69 41.51 -2.14 25.12
N LEU A 70 41.19 -3.22 25.85
CA LEU A 70 40.61 -4.44 25.27
C LEU A 70 39.24 -4.21 24.61
N ASP A 71 38.46 -3.26 25.12
CA ASP A 71 37.18 -2.81 24.54
C ASP A 71 37.36 -1.90 23.30
N CYS A 72 38.61 -1.75 22.84
CA CYS A 72 39.04 -0.87 21.74
C CYS A 72 38.91 0.63 22.03
N SER A 73 38.82 1.04 23.30
CA SER A 73 38.88 2.48 23.63
C SER A 73 40.31 3.03 23.48
N GLU A 74 40.42 4.27 23.01
CA GLU A 74 41.70 4.92 22.73
C GLU A 74 41.94 6.11 23.68
N TYR A 75 43.15 6.19 24.23
CA TYR A 75 43.59 7.29 25.09
C TYR A 75 44.85 7.93 24.50
N HIS A 76 44.78 9.24 24.29
CA HIS A 76 45.94 10.06 23.98
C HIS A 76 46.46 10.66 25.30
N PRO A 77 47.71 10.36 25.70
CA PRO A 77 48.25 10.83 26.98
C PRO A 77 48.45 12.35 27.06
N ALA A 78 48.59 12.86 28.29
CA ALA A 78 49.00 14.22 28.60
C ALA A 78 50.30 14.61 27.86
N PRO A 79 50.50 15.88 27.49
CA PRO A 79 49.77 17.07 27.94
C PRO A 79 48.46 17.36 27.19
N SER A 80 48.18 16.69 26.06
CA SER A 80 46.93 16.85 25.31
C SER A 80 46.04 15.63 25.52
N TYR A 81 45.60 15.44 26.76
CA TYR A 81 44.82 14.27 27.12
C TYR A 81 43.47 14.23 26.39
N ARG A 82 43.17 13.10 25.74
CA ARG A 82 41.88 12.83 25.05
C ARG A 82 41.54 11.36 25.17
N SER A 83 40.26 11.05 25.32
CA SER A 83 39.75 9.68 25.28
C SER A 83 38.66 9.54 24.22
N TYR A 84 38.68 8.41 23.52
CA TYR A 84 37.69 8.05 22.52
C TYR A 84 37.17 6.65 22.86
N GLY A 85 35.86 6.54 23.06
CA GLY A 85 35.21 5.27 23.39
C GLY A 85 35.27 4.30 22.21
N GLY A 86 35.65 3.06 22.49
CA GLY A 86 35.68 1.97 21.53
C GLY A 86 34.43 1.10 21.58
N ARG A 87 34.27 0.28 20.53
CA ARG A 87 33.36 -0.86 20.55
C ARG A 87 34.13 -2.08 20.06
N ALA A 88 34.41 -3.02 20.95
CA ALA A 88 35.01 -4.29 20.59
C ALA A 88 34.23 -4.95 19.45
N GLN A 89 34.92 -5.21 18.34
CA GLN A 89 34.44 -6.02 17.23
C GLN A 89 35.24 -7.31 17.19
N PRO A 90 34.66 -8.42 16.73
CA PRO A 90 35.43 -9.64 16.48
C PRO A 90 36.58 -9.32 15.51
N ALA A 91 37.79 -9.74 15.86
CA ALA A 91 38.97 -9.58 15.02
C ALA A 91 38.76 -10.33 13.71
N ARG A 92 38.89 -9.64 12.57
CA ARG A 92 38.66 -10.24 11.23
C ARG A 92 39.95 -10.64 10.52
N LEU A 93 41.07 -10.05 10.91
CA LEU A 93 42.34 -10.14 10.17
C LEU A 93 43.48 -10.69 11.05
N LEU A 94 43.54 -10.24 12.31
CA LEU A 94 44.54 -10.68 13.27
C LEU A 94 43.95 -11.82 14.10
N HIS A 95 44.27 -13.06 13.74
CA HIS A 95 43.89 -14.25 14.49
C HIS A 95 45.13 -14.86 15.12
N LEU A 96 45.06 -15.18 16.42
CA LEU A 96 46.14 -15.87 17.13
C LEU A 96 46.27 -17.33 16.67
N ASP A 97 45.15 -17.96 16.28
CA ASP A 97 45.13 -19.33 15.80
C ASP A 97 44.36 -19.44 14.47
N THR A 98 45.06 -19.88 13.43
CA THR A 98 44.45 -20.19 12.12
C THR A 98 43.37 -21.28 12.22
N ASN A 99 43.38 -22.12 13.26
CA ASN A 99 42.35 -23.13 13.49
C ASN A 99 41.06 -22.52 14.03
N GLU A 100 41.13 -21.52 14.90
CA GLU A 100 39.94 -20.77 15.33
C GLU A 100 39.29 -20.05 14.16
N TYR A 101 40.10 -19.44 13.28
CA TYR A 101 39.60 -18.83 12.05
C TYR A 101 38.92 -19.86 11.13
N LYS A 102 39.54 -21.03 10.91
CA LYS A 102 38.92 -22.12 10.14
C LYS A 102 37.60 -22.58 10.76
N ARG A 103 37.50 -22.61 12.09
CA ARG A 103 36.27 -22.99 12.80
C ARG A 103 35.18 -21.96 12.60
N GLN A 104 35.49 -20.67 12.74
CA GLN A 104 34.55 -19.58 12.47
C GLN A 104 34.04 -19.63 11.03
N LEU A 105 34.95 -19.80 10.07
CA LEU A 105 34.60 -19.87 8.65
C LEU A 105 33.68 -21.06 8.34
N ARG A 106 33.88 -22.20 9.00
CA ARG A 106 32.99 -23.37 8.87
C ARG A 106 31.60 -23.11 9.41
N MET A 107 31.49 -22.45 10.57
CA MET A 107 30.18 -22.08 11.12
C MET A 107 29.45 -21.11 10.19
N GLU A 108 30.16 -20.13 9.65
CA GLU A 108 29.58 -19.17 8.69
C GLU A 108 29.10 -19.87 7.41
N ILE A 109 29.87 -20.83 6.88
CA ILE A 109 29.43 -21.66 5.74
C ILE A 109 28.17 -22.45 6.07
N GLU A 110 28.12 -23.13 7.22
CA GLU A 110 26.95 -23.89 7.65
C GLU A 110 25.71 -22.99 7.78
N GLU A 111 25.85 -21.80 8.39
CA GLU A 111 24.78 -20.81 8.51
C GLU A 111 24.26 -20.39 7.13
N LEU A 112 25.17 -20.04 6.21
CA LEU A 112 24.80 -19.64 4.84
C LEU A 112 24.10 -20.79 4.09
N GLU A 113 24.54 -22.04 4.27
CA GLU A 113 23.87 -23.20 3.68
C GLU A 113 22.47 -23.44 4.27
N THR A 114 22.25 -23.15 5.55
CA THR A 114 20.89 -23.21 6.12
C THR A 114 19.99 -22.12 5.53
N HIS A 115 20.50 -20.90 5.38
CA HIS A 115 19.75 -19.80 4.78
C HIS A 115 19.39 -20.07 3.32
N LEU A 116 20.33 -20.63 2.55
CA LEU A 116 20.09 -21.00 1.16
C LEU A 116 18.96 -22.03 1.04
N ARG A 117 18.98 -23.09 1.87
CA ARG A 117 17.90 -24.10 1.91
C ARG A 117 16.55 -23.49 2.29
N GLN A 118 16.51 -22.56 3.24
CA GLN A 118 15.29 -21.86 3.61
C GLN A 118 14.75 -21.02 2.46
N HIS A 119 15.63 -20.36 1.71
CA HIS A 119 15.24 -19.55 0.55
C HIS A 119 14.70 -20.43 -0.59
N ASP A 120 15.32 -21.57 -0.85
CA ASP A 120 14.85 -22.52 -1.86
C ASP A 120 13.44 -23.03 -1.52
N LEU A 121 13.19 -23.37 -0.26
CA LEU A 121 11.86 -23.80 0.19
C LEU A 121 10.82 -22.68 -0.01
N LYS A 122 11.16 -21.44 0.35
CA LYS A 122 10.28 -20.28 0.13
C LYS A 122 9.99 -20.08 -1.35
N MET A 123 10.99 -20.20 -2.22
CA MET A 123 10.81 -20.09 -3.67
C MET A 123 9.83 -21.14 -4.19
N GLN A 124 9.98 -22.41 -3.77
CA GLN A 124 9.05 -23.48 -4.15
C GLN A 124 7.61 -23.20 -3.69
N THR A 125 7.43 -22.67 -2.48
CA THR A 125 6.09 -22.30 -1.99
C THR A 125 5.45 -21.19 -2.81
N ILE A 126 6.22 -20.15 -3.16
CA ILE A 126 5.75 -19.03 -3.98
C ILE A 126 5.38 -19.50 -5.38
N GLU A 127 6.17 -20.40 -5.98
CA GLU A 127 5.86 -20.97 -7.29
C GLU A 127 4.57 -21.79 -7.28
N ALA A 128 4.36 -22.60 -6.24
CA ALA A 128 3.12 -23.36 -6.07
C ALA A 128 1.90 -22.45 -5.90
N GLU A 129 2.01 -21.39 -5.10
CA GLU A 129 0.95 -20.39 -4.94
C GLU A 129 0.66 -19.64 -6.24
N LYS A 130 1.69 -19.22 -6.97
CA LYS A 130 1.55 -18.56 -8.27
C LYS A 130 0.80 -19.43 -9.27
N LEU A 131 1.05 -20.74 -9.27
CA LEU A 131 0.32 -21.67 -10.14
C LEU A 131 -1.16 -21.75 -9.75
N ARG A 132 -1.47 -21.83 -8.44
CA ARG A 132 -2.85 -21.84 -7.93
C ARG A 132 -3.59 -20.56 -8.29
N VAL A 133 -2.97 -19.40 -8.07
CA VAL A 133 -3.57 -18.09 -8.41
C VAL A 133 -3.85 -17.98 -9.91
N ARG A 134 -2.96 -18.47 -10.78
CA ARG A 134 -3.22 -18.50 -12.23
C ARG A 134 -4.39 -19.40 -12.61
N GLN A 135 -4.59 -20.52 -11.90
CA GLN A 135 -5.72 -21.41 -12.14
C GLN A 135 -7.04 -20.76 -11.72
N THR A 136 -7.07 -20.11 -10.55
CA THR A 136 -8.27 -19.41 -10.07
C THR A 136 -8.60 -18.19 -10.93
N GLU A 137 -7.59 -17.42 -11.36
CA GLU A 137 -7.78 -16.30 -12.28
C GLU A 137 -8.43 -16.77 -13.60
N ARG A 138 -7.97 -17.90 -14.14
CA ARG A 138 -8.54 -18.49 -15.36
C ARG A 138 -10.00 -18.92 -15.16
N SER A 139 -10.35 -19.54 -14.03
CA SER A 139 -11.73 -19.95 -13.77
C SER A 139 -12.66 -18.74 -13.61
N VAL A 140 -12.24 -17.74 -12.84
CA VAL A 140 -13.02 -16.51 -12.64
C VAL A 140 -13.22 -15.76 -13.95
N LEU A 141 -12.20 -15.68 -14.82
CA LEU A 141 -12.34 -15.06 -16.14
C LEU A 141 -13.33 -15.82 -17.05
N GLN A 142 -13.37 -17.16 -16.95
CA GLN A 142 -14.35 -17.95 -17.69
C GLN A 142 -15.78 -17.71 -17.18
N GLU A 143 -15.97 -17.67 -15.87
CA GLU A 143 -17.26 -17.36 -15.24
C GLU A 143 -17.75 -15.96 -15.60
N LEU A 144 -16.87 -14.96 -15.56
CA LEU A 144 -17.19 -13.58 -15.94
C LEU A 144 -17.65 -13.49 -17.40
N LYS A 145 -16.97 -14.19 -18.32
CA LYS A 145 -17.36 -14.25 -19.73
C LYS A 145 -18.72 -14.91 -19.91
N ALA A 146 -18.99 -16.01 -19.21
CA ALA A 146 -20.27 -16.70 -19.26
C ALA A 146 -21.41 -15.80 -18.74
N MET A 147 -21.17 -15.10 -17.63
CA MET A 147 -22.13 -14.14 -17.07
C MET A 147 -22.39 -12.97 -18.03
N GLY A 148 -21.35 -12.42 -18.65
CA GLY A 148 -21.48 -11.36 -19.65
C GLY A 148 -22.31 -11.80 -20.87
N ALA A 149 -22.08 -13.02 -21.37
CA ALA A 149 -22.87 -13.59 -22.46
C ALA A 149 -24.34 -13.79 -22.06
N ALA A 150 -24.60 -14.28 -20.85
CA ALA A 150 -25.96 -14.44 -20.34
C ALA A 150 -26.69 -13.09 -20.19
N LEU A 151 -25.99 -12.05 -19.74
CA LEU A 151 -26.52 -10.70 -19.59
C LEU A 151 -26.90 -10.09 -20.95
N LEU A 152 -26.02 -10.21 -21.96
CA LEU A 152 -26.31 -9.75 -23.32
C LEU A 152 -27.52 -10.47 -23.92
N LYS A 153 -27.63 -11.79 -23.71
CA LYS A 153 -28.79 -12.56 -24.16
C LYS A 153 -30.08 -12.07 -23.51
N ARG A 154 -30.04 -11.83 -22.19
CA ARG A 154 -31.20 -11.33 -21.43
C ARG A 154 -31.61 -9.93 -21.88
N GLN A 155 -30.65 -9.04 -22.16
CA GLN A 155 -30.94 -7.71 -22.71
C GLN A 155 -31.58 -7.78 -24.10
N ALA A 156 -31.14 -8.71 -24.96
CA ALA A 156 -31.76 -8.92 -26.26
C ALA A 156 -33.19 -9.45 -26.15
N GLU A 157 -33.44 -10.40 -25.24
CA GLU A 157 -34.78 -10.92 -24.93
C GLU A 157 -35.70 -9.82 -24.40
N GLU A 158 -35.20 -8.98 -23.50
CA GLU A 158 -35.93 -7.83 -22.94
C GLU A 158 -36.29 -6.81 -24.02
N ALA A 159 -35.33 -6.44 -24.89
CA ALA A 159 -35.58 -5.53 -26.01
C ALA A 159 -36.65 -6.06 -26.97
N LEU A 160 -36.64 -7.37 -27.27
CA LEU A 160 -37.68 -8.01 -28.07
C LEU A 160 -39.05 -7.98 -27.38
N ALA A 161 -39.09 -8.23 -26.07
CA ALA A 161 -40.33 -8.19 -25.30
C ALA A 161 -40.93 -6.77 -25.26
N VAL A 162 -40.10 -5.75 -25.06
CA VAL A 162 -40.53 -4.34 -25.10
C VAL A 162 -41.09 -3.99 -26.48
N ALA A 163 -40.38 -4.33 -27.55
CA ALA A 163 -40.85 -4.07 -28.91
C ALA A 163 -42.17 -4.80 -29.24
N ALA A 164 -42.38 -6.00 -28.69
CA ALA A 164 -43.63 -6.73 -28.83
C ALA A 164 -44.80 -6.06 -28.08
N LEU A 165 -44.54 -5.55 -26.87
CA LEU A 165 -45.54 -4.80 -26.09
C LEU A 165 -45.94 -3.49 -26.78
N GLU A 166 -44.97 -2.73 -27.30
CA GLU A 166 -45.25 -1.49 -28.06
C GLU A 166 -46.14 -1.75 -29.28
N LYS A 167 -45.87 -2.83 -30.03
CA LYS A 167 -46.71 -3.24 -31.17
C LYS A 167 -48.14 -3.60 -30.78
N LEU A 168 -48.36 -4.15 -29.60
CA LEU A 168 -49.71 -4.49 -29.10
C LEU A 168 -50.45 -3.25 -28.60
N GLN A 169 -49.73 -2.30 -27.97
CA GLN A 169 -50.33 -1.07 -27.43
C GLN A 169 -50.71 -0.06 -28.51
N ALA A 170 -49.91 0.09 -29.57
CA ALA A 170 -50.16 1.05 -30.65
C ALA A 170 -51.56 0.94 -31.31
N PRO A 171 -52.03 -0.25 -31.75
CA PRO A 171 -53.35 -0.38 -32.37
C PRO A 171 -54.49 -0.19 -31.37
N GLN A 172 -54.33 -0.64 -30.12
CA GLN A 172 -55.37 -0.46 -29.09
C GLN A 172 -55.55 1.02 -28.72
N GLN A 173 -54.46 1.77 -28.58
CA GLN A 173 -54.53 3.21 -28.31
C GLN A 173 -55.16 3.99 -29.46
N ALA A 174 -54.85 3.63 -30.71
CA ALA A 174 -55.46 4.26 -31.89
C ALA A 174 -56.98 4.03 -31.94
N VAL A 175 -57.43 2.77 -31.76
CA VAL A 175 -58.86 2.43 -31.75
C VAL A 175 -59.59 3.14 -30.61
N LEU A 176 -59.03 3.14 -29.40
CA LEU A 176 -59.63 3.82 -28.24
C LEU A 176 -59.71 5.34 -28.46
N HIS A 177 -58.71 5.93 -29.12
CA HIS A 177 -58.72 7.35 -29.44
C HIS A 177 -59.80 7.69 -30.48
N ASP A 178 -59.97 6.85 -31.49
CA ASP A 178 -61.03 6.99 -32.50
C ASP A 178 -62.42 6.82 -31.90
N GLU A 179 -62.62 5.81 -31.03
CA GLU A 179 -63.86 5.60 -30.29
C GLU A 179 -64.20 6.77 -29.37
N LEU A 180 -63.19 7.32 -28.68
CA LEU A 180 -63.36 8.50 -27.83
C LEU A 180 -63.79 9.72 -28.65
N ASN A 181 -63.19 9.93 -29.83
CA ASN A 181 -63.55 11.03 -30.71
C ASN A 181 -64.96 10.87 -31.29
N ALA A 182 -65.34 9.66 -31.71
CA ALA A 182 -66.69 9.36 -32.15
C ALA A 182 -67.72 9.59 -31.03
N SER A 183 -67.40 9.20 -29.80
CA SER A 183 -68.25 9.48 -28.62
C SER A 183 -68.40 10.98 -28.37
N LYS A 184 -67.30 11.74 -28.42
CA LYS A 184 -67.32 13.22 -28.28
C LYS A 184 -68.22 13.87 -29.32
N GLN A 185 -68.14 13.45 -30.59
CA GLN A 185 -68.99 13.94 -31.67
C GLN A 185 -70.47 13.63 -31.39
N ARG A 186 -70.81 12.39 -31.00
CA ARG A 186 -72.19 12.03 -30.64
C ARG A 186 -72.73 12.88 -29.49
N VAL A 187 -71.92 13.16 -28.48
CA VAL A 187 -72.31 14.03 -27.36
C VAL A 187 -72.59 15.45 -27.84
N GLN A 188 -71.76 15.97 -28.75
CA GLN A 188 -72.00 17.30 -29.36
C GLN A 188 -73.31 17.32 -30.15
N GLU A 189 -73.54 16.36 -31.03
CA GLU A 189 -74.79 16.26 -31.80
C GLU A 189 -76.03 16.13 -30.91
N LEU A 190 -75.95 15.34 -29.84
CA LEU A 190 -77.04 15.20 -28.88
C LEU A 190 -77.30 16.51 -28.14
N ASN A 191 -76.25 17.24 -27.75
CA ASN A 191 -76.39 18.55 -27.13
C ASN A 191 -77.04 19.57 -28.08
N GLU A 192 -76.67 19.55 -29.36
CA GLU A 192 -77.32 20.38 -30.38
C GLU A 192 -78.80 20.04 -30.52
N LYS A 193 -79.16 18.75 -30.62
CA LYS A 193 -80.55 18.30 -30.65
C LYS A 193 -81.33 18.71 -29.41
N ILE A 194 -80.73 18.59 -28.22
CA ILE A 194 -81.34 19.05 -26.95
C ILE A 194 -81.60 20.55 -27.02
N SER A 195 -80.64 21.36 -27.48
CA SER A 195 -80.81 22.80 -27.60
C SER A 195 -81.94 23.18 -28.57
N GLN A 196 -82.03 22.49 -29.71
CA GLN A 196 -83.11 22.67 -30.69
C GLN A 196 -84.47 22.31 -30.08
N LEU A 197 -84.56 21.16 -29.39
CA LEU A 197 -85.79 20.72 -28.72
C LEU A 197 -86.21 21.67 -27.58
N LEU A 198 -85.26 22.28 -26.87
CA LEU A 198 -85.56 23.30 -25.87
C LEU A 198 -86.13 24.56 -26.51
N VAL A 199 -85.62 24.98 -27.67
CA VAL A 199 -86.17 26.11 -28.43
C VAL A 199 -87.58 25.79 -28.92
N THR A 200 -87.83 24.61 -29.50
CA THR A 200 -89.17 24.23 -29.96
C THR A 200 -90.15 24.08 -28.81
N LYS A 201 -89.75 23.47 -27.69
CA LYS A 201 -90.56 23.39 -26.47
C LYS A 201 -90.94 24.78 -25.95
N LYS A 202 -90.03 25.76 -25.99
CA LYS A 202 -90.33 27.16 -25.64
C LYS A 202 -91.34 27.79 -26.59
N LYS A 203 -91.26 27.51 -27.90
CA LYS A 203 -92.25 27.99 -28.89
C LYS A 203 -93.63 27.40 -28.61
N TYR A 204 -93.75 26.08 -28.48
CA TYR A 204 -95.02 25.43 -28.18
C TYR A 204 -95.61 25.86 -26.84
N LYS A 205 -94.78 26.14 -25.82
CA LYS A 205 -95.27 26.73 -24.57
C LYS A 205 -95.89 28.11 -24.77
N ARG A 206 -95.25 28.99 -25.55
CA ARG A 206 -95.81 30.32 -25.87
C ARG A 206 -97.11 30.20 -26.64
N GLU A 207 -97.17 29.31 -27.63
CA GLU A 207 -98.40 29.04 -28.37
C GLU A 207 -99.51 28.53 -27.44
N LEU A 208 -99.19 27.63 -26.50
CA LEU A 208 -100.15 27.15 -25.50
C LEU A 208 -100.65 28.30 -24.60
N GLU A 209 -99.76 29.16 -24.10
CA GLU A 209 -100.11 30.33 -23.29
C GLU A 209 -101.01 31.30 -24.07
N GLU A 210 -100.76 31.50 -25.37
CA GLU A 210 -101.61 32.29 -26.26
C GLU A 210 -102.99 31.65 -26.47
N TYR A 211 -103.06 30.34 -26.67
CA TYR A 211 -104.34 29.62 -26.78
C TYR A 211 -105.12 29.64 -25.45
N GLU A 212 -104.45 29.49 -24.31
CA GLU A 212 -105.04 29.60 -22.98
C GLU A 212 -105.52 31.02 -22.67
N ALA A 213 -104.82 32.05 -23.14
CA ALA A 213 -105.29 33.44 -23.07
C ALA A 213 -106.56 33.64 -23.91
N LYS A 214 -106.57 33.19 -25.17
CA LYS A 214 -107.75 33.23 -26.04
C LYS A 214 -108.94 32.47 -25.45
N MET A 215 -108.71 31.31 -24.84
CA MET A 215 -109.74 30.53 -24.15
C MET A 215 -110.27 31.22 -22.90
N ARG A 216 -109.42 31.95 -22.16
CA ARG A 216 -109.85 32.79 -21.03
C ARG A 216 -110.70 33.97 -21.49
N ASP A 217 -110.31 34.65 -22.57
CA ASP A 217 -111.09 35.76 -23.13
C ASP A 217 -112.47 35.28 -23.64
N LEU A 218 -112.53 34.09 -24.26
CA LEU A 218 -113.78 33.43 -24.65
C LEU A 218 -114.65 33.05 -23.44
N LYS A 219 -114.03 32.67 -22.31
CA LYS A 219 -114.76 32.31 -21.09
C LYS A 219 -115.34 33.53 -20.38
N VAL A 220 -114.66 34.67 -20.44
CA VAL A 220 -115.13 35.97 -19.94
C VAL A 220 -116.24 36.57 -20.82
N GLN A 221 -116.39 36.12 -22.08
CA GLN A 221 -117.51 36.50 -22.95
C GLN A 221 -118.77 35.63 -22.76
N VAL A 222 -118.71 34.57 -21.96
CA VAL A 222 -119.79 33.59 -21.75
C VAL A 222 -120.40 33.66 -20.34
N ASP A 223 -119.81 34.45 -19.43
CA ASP A 223 -120.39 34.86 -18.13
C ASP A 223 -120.81 36.34 -18.17
#